data_AF-A0A3M1FJ45-F1
#
_entry.id   AF-A0A3M1FJ45-F1
#
_cell.length_a   1.000
_cell.length_b   1.000
_cell.length_c   1.000
_cell.angle_alpha   90.00
_cell.angle_beta   90.00
_cell.angle_gamma   90.00
#
_symmetry.space_group_name_H-M   'P 1'
#
loop_
_entity.id
_entity.type
_entity.pdbx_description
1 polymer ?
#
loop_
_entity_poly.entity_id
_entity_poly.type
_entity_poly.pdbx_seq_one_letter_code
_entity_poly.pdbx_strand_id
1 'polypeptide(L)'
;GQGALGIEIRAGDERVERLLAPLHDRNTASCVGSERALLAALGGGCQTPIGAYARLLPDGEIHLSGLVASPDGKRLIRGEARGQVPEEVGRRLATDLLDRGGRALLASIP
;
A
#
# COMPACT_ATOMS: atom_id res chain seq x y z
N GLY A 1 3.48 5.30 -0.12
CA GLY A 1 3.57 6.10 -1.37
C GLY A 1 4.13 7.48 -1.13
N GLN A 2 4.04 8.02 0.08
CA GLN A 2 4.64 9.31 0.40
C GLN A 2 6.16 9.26 0.18
N GLY A 3 6.71 10.31 -0.44
CA GLY A 3 8.14 10.40 -0.78
C GLY A 3 8.54 9.70 -2.09
N ALA A 4 7.64 8.91 -2.69
CA ALA A 4 7.84 8.34 -4.03
C ALA A 4 7.15 9.21 -5.10
N LEU A 5 7.75 9.28 -6.29
CA LEU A 5 7.13 9.88 -7.48
C LEU A 5 6.64 8.76 -8.40
N GLY A 6 5.40 8.88 -8.85
CA GLY A 6 4.83 8.05 -9.91
C GLY A 6 4.70 8.85 -11.20
N ILE A 7 5.04 8.24 -12.33
CA ILE A 7 4.84 8.82 -13.66
C ILE A 7 3.80 7.95 -14.38
N GLU A 8 2.66 8.54 -14.72
CA GLU A 8 1.61 7.87 -15.48
C GLU A 8 1.81 8.13 -16.98
N ILE A 9 1.65 7.07 -17.78
CA ILE A 9 1.80 7.11 -19.23
C ILE A 9 0.64 6.35 -19.87
N ARG A 10 0.43 6.56 -21.17
CA ARG A 10 -0.54 5.76 -21.93
C ARG A 10 -0.05 4.32 -22.04
N ALA A 11 -0.95 3.37 -21.82
CA ALA A 11 -0.67 1.95 -22.00
C ALA A 11 -0.25 1.65 -23.45
N GLY A 12 0.83 0.88 -23.63
CA GLY A 12 1.36 0.51 -24.94
C GLY A 12 2.21 1.58 -25.64
N ASP A 13 2.48 2.73 -24.99
CA ASP A 13 3.42 3.73 -25.53
C ASP A 13 4.88 3.30 -25.25
N GLU A 14 5.35 2.28 -25.97
CA GLU A 14 6.68 1.68 -25.77
C GLU A 14 7.83 2.70 -25.87
N ARG A 15 7.63 3.77 -26.66
CA ARG A 15 8.61 4.83 -26.81
C ARG A 15 8.81 5.55 -25.47
N VAL A 16 7.71 5.89 -24.79
CA VAL A 16 7.77 6.54 -23.48
C VAL A 16 8.25 5.56 -22.40
N GLU A 17 7.83 4.29 -22.45
CA GLU A 17 8.32 3.25 -21.53
C GLU A 17 9.86 3.14 -21.56
N ARG A 18 10.45 3.07 -22.76
CA ARG A 18 11.92 3.01 -22.92
C ARG A 18 12.62 4.25 -22.37
N LEU A 19 12.02 5.44 -22.50
CA LEU A 19 12.59 6.68 -21.96
C LEU A 19 12.56 6.72 -20.44
N LEU A 20 11.53 6.13 -19.82
CA LEU A 20 11.36 6.13 -18.37
C LEU A 20 12.05 4.96 -17.67
N ALA A 21 12.39 3.88 -18.39
CA ALA A 21 13.01 2.68 -17.81
C ALA A 21 14.23 2.98 -16.90
N PRO A 22 15.15 3.89 -17.24
CA PRO A 22 16.30 4.22 -16.37
C PRO A 22 15.92 4.92 -15.06
N LEU A 23 14.74 5.54 -14.99
CA LEU A 23 14.24 6.25 -13.80
C LEU A 23 13.48 5.31 -12.86
N HIS A 24 13.14 4.10 -13.31
CA HIS A 24 12.31 3.17 -12.56
C HIS A 24 13.13 2.37 -11.56
N ASP A 25 13.04 2.74 -10.29
CA ASP A 25 13.60 1.95 -9.19
C ASP A 25 12.66 0.80 -8.81
N ARG A 26 13.08 -0.44 -9.12
CA ARG A 26 12.27 -1.66 -8.89
C ARG A 26 11.98 -1.89 -7.41
N ASN A 27 12.90 -1.52 -6.54
CA ASN A 27 12.77 -1.72 -5.10
C ASN A 27 11.66 -0.84 -4.52
N THR A 28 11.68 0.44 -4.86
CA THR A 28 10.63 1.40 -4.53
C THR A 28 9.30 0.98 -5.14
N ALA A 29 9.30 0.52 -6.40
CA ALA A 29 8.09 0.04 -7.06
C ALA A 29 7.44 -1.14 -6.31
N SER A 30 8.23 -2.12 -5.86
CA SER A 30 7.74 -3.24 -5.06
C SER A 30 7.15 -2.78 -3.71
N CYS A 31 7.85 -1.93 -2.97
CA CYS A 31 7.33 -1.36 -1.71
C CYS A 31 6.02 -0.60 -1.93
N VAL A 32 6.02 0.38 -2.84
CA VAL A 32 4.85 1.20 -3.15
C VAL A 32 3.69 0.37 -3.69
N GLY A 33 3.98 -0.67 -4.48
CA GLY A 33 2.98 -1.62 -4.97
C GLY A 33 2.21 -2.29 -3.83
N SER A 34 2.91 -2.75 -2.80
CA SER A 34 2.27 -3.37 -1.63
C SER A 34 1.44 -2.39 -0.80
N GLU A 35 1.93 -1.16 -0.62
CA GLU A 35 1.21 -0.09 0.07
C GLU A 35 -0.07 0.29 -0.68
N ARG A 36 0.02 0.41 -2.01
CA ARG A 36 -1.15 0.71 -2.86
C ARG A 36 -2.15 -0.43 -2.88
N ALA A 37 -1.69 -1.68 -2.90
CA ALA A 37 -2.57 -2.85 -2.82
C ALA A 37 -3.33 -2.90 -1.48
N LEU A 38 -2.68 -2.57 -0.36
CA LEU A 38 -3.34 -2.42 0.94
C LEU A 38 -4.41 -1.33 0.89
N LEU A 39 -4.07 -0.12 0.43
CA LEU A 39 -5.00 1.00 0.34
C LEU A 39 -6.22 0.68 -0.53
N ALA A 40 -5.98 0.10 -1.72
CA ALA A 40 -7.04 -0.29 -2.64
C ALA A 40 -7.98 -1.35 -2.02
N ALA A 41 -7.43 -2.36 -1.35
CA ALA A 41 -8.23 -3.42 -0.72
C ALA A 41 -9.02 -2.92 0.51
N LEU A 42 -8.55 -1.88 1.20
CA LEU A 42 -9.29 -1.22 2.28
C LEU A 42 -10.36 -0.23 1.76
N GLY A 43 -10.43 0.03 0.46
CA GLY A 43 -11.27 1.10 -0.10
C GLY A 43 -10.80 2.50 0.31
N GLY A 44 -9.53 2.63 0.67
CA GLY A 44 -8.95 3.86 1.20
C GLY A 44 -8.64 4.89 0.11
N GLY A 45 -8.94 6.16 0.40
CA GLY A 45 -8.55 7.33 -0.39
C GLY A 45 -7.77 8.34 0.45
N CYS A 46 -7.44 9.51 -0.10
CA CYS A 46 -6.64 10.54 0.58
C CYS A 46 -7.24 11.03 1.92
N GLN A 47 -8.55 10.89 2.12
CA GLN A 47 -9.26 11.33 3.32
C GLN A 47 -9.48 10.22 4.35
N THR A 48 -9.06 8.99 4.04
CA THR A 48 -9.22 7.86 4.97
C THR A 48 -8.05 7.81 5.96
N PRO A 49 -8.29 7.57 7.25
CA PRO A 49 -7.29 7.44 8.31
C PRO A 49 -6.58 6.08 8.23
N ILE A 50 -5.94 5.84 7.09
CA ILE A 50 -5.18 4.63 6.78
C ILE A 50 -3.71 4.99 6.65
N GLY A 51 -2.84 4.21 7.30
CA GLY A 51 -1.39 4.26 7.12
C GLY A 51 -0.90 2.99 6.44
N ALA A 52 0.05 3.14 5.53
CA ALA A 52 0.72 2.04 4.85
C ALA A 52 2.18 2.41 4.62
N TYR A 53 3.11 1.57 5.08
CA TYR A 53 4.54 1.76 4.88
C TYR A 53 5.24 0.42 4.67
N ALA A 54 5.93 0.29 3.55
CA ALA A 54 6.68 -0.90 3.19
C ALA A 54 8.19 -0.64 3.12
N ARG A 55 8.96 -1.65 3.49
CA ARG A 55 10.42 -1.69 3.29
C ARG A 55 10.83 -3.05 2.74
N LEU A 56 11.90 -3.07 1.96
CA LEU A 56 12.58 -4.31 1.61
C LEU A 56 13.50 -4.74 2.75
N LEU A 57 13.43 -6.03 3.06
CA LEU A 57 14.31 -6.71 3.99
C LEU A 57 15.57 -7.21 3.29
N PRO A 58 16.65 -7.54 4.03
CA PRO A 58 17.90 -8.05 3.45
C PRO A 58 17.76 -9.35 2.66
N ASP A 59 16.73 -10.17 2.96
CA ASP A 59 16.38 -11.41 2.27
C ASP A 59 15.56 -11.18 0.98
N GLY A 60 15.24 -9.93 0.66
CA GLY A 60 14.45 -9.54 -0.50
C GLY A 60 12.94 -9.57 -0.27
N GLU A 61 12.46 -9.92 0.92
CA GLU A 61 11.03 -9.83 1.23
C GLU A 61 10.59 -8.38 1.49
N ILE A 62 9.34 -8.09 1.16
CA ILE A 62 8.67 -6.84 1.51
C ILE A 62 8.11 -7.00 2.91
N HIS A 63 8.48 -6.12 3.83
CA HIS A 63 7.82 -5.96 5.12
C HIS A 63 6.90 -4.74 5.06
N LEU A 64 5.60 -5.00 5.03
CA LEU A 64 4.55 -3.99 5.03
C LEU A 64 3.96 -3.84 6.43
N SER A 65 3.97 -2.63 6.95
CA SER A 65 3.23 -2.21 8.15
C SER A 65 2.02 -1.37 7.72
N GLY A 66 0.88 -1.60 8.36
CA GLY A 66 -0.37 -0.92 8.05
C GLY A 66 -1.19 -0.61 9.29
N LEU A 67 -2.02 0.42 9.20
CA LEU A 67 -2.97 0.77 10.26
C LEU A 67 -4.27 1.34 9.71
N VAL A 68 -5.34 1.14 10.47
CA VAL A 68 -6.63 1.82 10.31
C VAL A 68 -6.97 2.48 11.65
N ALA A 69 -7.31 3.77 11.63
CA ALA A 69 -7.72 4.50 12.83
C ALA A 69 -9.16 5.03 12.70
N SER A 70 -9.81 5.33 13.83
CA SER A 70 -11.03 6.15 13.81
C SER A 70 -10.67 7.61 13.52
N PRO A 71 -11.61 8.43 13.00
CA PRO A 71 -11.37 9.86 12.77
C PRO A 71 -10.94 10.64 14.02
N ASP A 72 -11.42 10.22 15.19
CA ASP A 72 -11.05 10.79 16.49
C ASP A 72 -9.74 10.21 17.08
N GLY A 73 -9.11 9.26 16.40
CA GLY A 73 -7.86 8.61 16.80
C GLY A 73 -7.95 7.67 18.00
N LYS A 74 -9.12 7.48 18.62
CA LYS A 74 -9.27 6.67 19.85
C LYS A 74 -9.21 5.17 19.60
N ARG A 75 -9.61 4.73 18.40
CA ARG A 75 -9.54 3.34 18.00
C ARG A 75 -8.52 3.20 16.90
N LEU A 76 -7.65 2.21 17.03
CA LEU A 76 -6.57 2.00 16.10
C LEU A 76 -6.25 0.51 15.99
N ILE A 77 -6.18 0.01 14.76
CA ILE A 77 -5.80 -1.37 14.44
C ILE A 77 -4.51 -1.31 13.65
N ARG A 78 -3.46 -1.99 14.14
CA ARG A 78 -2.19 -2.16 13.43
C ARG A 78 -1.99 -3.61 13.04
N GLY A 79 -1.31 -3.81 11.93
CA GLY A 79 -0.89 -5.12 11.48
C GLY A 79 0.34 -5.01 10.59
N GLU A 80 0.95 -6.16 10.35
CA GLU A 80 2.11 -6.28 9.48
C GLU A 80 2.00 -7.54 8.64
N ALA A 81 2.63 -7.52 7.46
CA ALA A 81 2.68 -8.65 6.55
C ALA A 81 4.05 -8.71 5.85
N ARG A 82 4.52 -9.92 5.53
CA ARG A 82 5.79 -10.13 4.83
C ARG A 82 5.69 -11.08 3.63
N GLY A 83 6.38 -10.77 2.54
CA GLY A 83 6.46 -11.69 1.41
C GLY A 83 7.03 -11.04 0.17
N GLN A 84 7.12 -11.82 -0.91
CA GLN A 84 7.82 -11.41 -2.13
C GLN A 84 6.90 -10.74 -3.15
N VAL A 85 5.60 -11.07 -3.15
CA VAL A 85 4.63 -10.54 -4.11
C VAL A 85 3.92 -9.31 -3.52
N PRO A 86 4.17 -8.09 -4.02
CA PRO A 86 3.66 -6.86 -3.41
C PRO A 86 2.14 -6.87 -3.20
N GLU A 87 1.41 -7.26 -4.24
CA GLU A 87 -0.05 -7.25 -4.26
C GLU A 87 -0.64 -8.21 -3.22
N GLU A 88 -0.08 -9.41 -3.11
CA GLU A 88 -0.51 -10.41 -2.12
C GLU A 88 -0.24 -9.95 -0.69
N VAL A 89 0.94 -9.36 -0.45
CA VAL A 89 1.32 -8.81 0.86
C VAL A 89 0.32 -7.73 1.30
N GLY A 90 0.00 -6.79 0.40
CA GLY A 90 -0.98 -5.73 0.64
C GLY A 90 -2.38 -6.27 0.92
N ARG A 91 -2.87 -7.18 0.07
CA ARG A 91 -4.22 -7.76 0.21
C ARG A 91 -4.37 -8.62 1.47
N ARG A 92 -3.33 -9.35 1.85
CA ARG A 92 -3.34 -10.17 3.08
C ARG A 92 -3.41 -9.27 4.32
N LEU A 93 -2.62 -8.20 4.37
CA LEU A 93 -2.71 -7.26 5.48
C LEU A 93 -4.06 -6.55 5.52
N ALA A 94 -4.62 -6.17 4.37
CA ALA A 94 -5.96 -5.58 4.33
C ALA A 94 -7.01 -6.51 4.93
N THR A 95 -6.97 -7.80 4.57
CA THR A 95 -7.88 -8.82 5.09
C THR A 95 -7.78 -8.93 6.61
N ASP A 96 -6.56 -9.04 7.16
CA ASP A 96 -6.33 -9.08 8.62
C ASP A 96 -6.90 -7.85 9.32
N LEU A 97 -6.62 -6.64 8.82
CA LEU A 97 -7.09 -5.40 9.43
C LEU A 97 -8.63 -5.30 9.39
N LEU A 98 -9.25 -5.70 8.28
CA LEU A 98 -10.70 -5.69 8.11
C LEU A 98 -11.40 -6.66 9.06
N ASP A 99 -10.87 -7.87 9.19
CA ASP A 99 -11.43 -8.93 10.05
C ASP A 99 -11.29 -8.57 11.54
N ARG A 100 -10.24 -7.83 11.91
CA ARG A 100 -10.02 -7.34 13.28
C ARG A 100 -10.84 -6.08 13.63
N GLY A 101 -11.82 -5.72 12.80
CA GLY A 101 -12.74 -4.61 13.05
C GLY A 101 -12.49 -3.36 12.20
N GLY A 102 -11.56 -3.42 11.24
CA GLY A 102 -11.29 -2.34 10.30
C GLY A 102 -12.51 -1.99 9.45
N ARG A 103 -13.35 -2.97 9.10
CA ARG A 103 -14.61 -2.73 8.37
C ARG A 103 -15.50 -1.72 9.08
N ALA A 104 -15.73 -1.93 10.39
CA ALA A 104 -16.59 -1.07 11.18
C ALA A 104 -16.00 0.34 11.37
N LEU A 105 -14.67 0.46 11.45
CA LEU A 105 -14.00 1.75 11.54
C LEU A 105 -14.13 2.53 10.22
N LEU A 106 -13.88 1.89 9.09
CA LEU A 106 -13.94 2.54 7.79
C LEU A 106 -15.37 2.94 7.41
N ALA A 107 -16.36 2.11 7.73
CA ALA A 107 -17.77 2.42 7.49
C ALA A 107 -18.31 3.59 8.34
N SER A 108 -17.60 3.99 9.41
CA SER A 108 -17.98 5.13 10.26
C SER A 108 -17.47 6.48 9.74
N ILE A 109 -16.73 6.48 8.62
CA ILE A 109 -16.18 7.67 7.99
C ILE A 109 -17.21 8.17 6.97
N PRO A 110 -17.63 9.45 7.05
CA PRO A 110 -18.61 10.03 6.14
C PRO A 110 -18.09 10.18 4.70
#